data_AF-A0A966TNC3-F1
#
_entry.id   AF-A0A966TNC3-F1
#
_cell.length_a   1.000
_cell.length_b   1.000
_cell.length_c   1.000
_cell.angle_alpha   90.00
_cell.angle_beta   90.00
_cell.angle_gamma   90.00
#
_symmetry.space_group_name_H-M   'P 1'
#
loop_
_entity.id
_entity.type
_entity.pdbx_description
1 polymer ?
#
loop_
_entity_poly.entity_id
_entity_poly.type
_entity_poly.pdbx_seq_one_letter_code
_entity_poly.pdbx_strand_id
1 'polypeptide(L)'
;MTRFSFLKRLANTGSLIFVICLPISASTLTGCSGATTTAGSDRACCRGLVLECAACEEGLTIDQWLSKTCPNGENNAFYGGWDASKNKDIWICENV
;
A
#
# COMPACT_ATOMS: atom_id res chain seq x y z
N MET A 1 -6.98 -57.57 9.59
CA MET A 1 -5.79 -56.74 9.30
C MET A 1 -5.93 -56.24 7.86
N THR A 2 -6.64 -55.13 7.63
CA THR A 2 -6.23 -53.71 7.62
C THR A 2 -5.85 -53.18 6.23
N ARG A 3 -6.65 -52.18 5.82
CA ARG A 3 -6.34 -51.04 4.93
C ARG A 3 -6.19 -51.33 3.44
N PHE A 4 -7.21 -50.95 2.66
CA PHE A 4 -7.14 -50.07 1.48
C PHE A 4 -8.57 -49.90 0.92
N SER A 5 -9.47 -49.34 1.72
CA SER A 5 -10.88 -49.08 1.37
C SER A 5 -11.19 -47.59 1.24
N PHE A 6 -10.18 -46.75 1.03
CA PHE A 6 -10.36 -45.31 1.02
C PHE A 6 -9.72 -44.73 -0.24
N LEU A 7 -10.54 -43.99 -0.97
CA LEU A 7 -10.20 -43.04 -2.03
C LEU A 7 -10.53 -43.50 -3.46
N LYS A 8 -11.64 -42.87 -3.91
CA LYS A 8 -11.91 -42.41 -5.27
C LYS A 8 -12.56 -43.40 -6.24
N ARG A 9 -13.67 -43.97 -5.78
CA ARG A 9 -14.86 -44.28 -6.62
C ARG A 9 -15.90 -43.15 -6.60
N LEU A 10 -15.49 -41.90 -6.77
CA LEU A 10 -16.42 -40.77 -6.95
C LEU A 10 -15.85 -39.76 -7.96
N ALA A 11 -15.47 -40.27 -9.13
CA ALA A 11 -15.51 -39.47 -10.35
C ALA A 11 -16.74 -39.97 -11.11
N ASN A 12 -17.59 -39.03 -11.55
CA ASN A 12 -18.79 -39.21 -12.35
C ASN A 12 -20.13 -39.34 -11.58
N THR A 13 -20.75 -38.20 -11.26
CA THR A 13 -22.14 -37.91 -11.66
C THR A 13 -22.46 -36.45 -11.35
N GLY A 14 -22.98 -35.73 -12.35
CA GLY A 14 -23.38 -34.34 -12.20
C GLY A 14 -24.62 -34.17 -11.33
N SER A 15 -24.65 -33.09 -10.56
CA SER A 15 -25.88 -32.44 -10.09
C SER A 15 -25.47 -31.09 -9.49
N LEU A 16 -25.40 -30.05 -10.32
CA LEU A 16 -26.39 -28.96 -10.30
C LEU A 16 -26.72 -28.45 -8.89
N ILE A 17 -26.14 -27.29 -8.58
CA ILE A 17 -26.87 -26.09 -8.10
C ILE A 17 -27.80 -26.33 -6.89
N PHE A 18 -27.26 -26.05 -5.71
CA PHE A 18 -28.01 -25.55 -4.55
C PHE A 18 -27.11 -24.45 -3.96
N VAL A 19 -27.19 -23.20 -4.44
CA VAL A 19 -28.13 -22.19 -3.92
C VAL A 19 -28.39 -22.41 -2.42
N ILE A 20 -27.37 -22.17 -1.60
CA ILE A 20 -27.56 -21.87 -0.18
C ILE A 20 -27.07 -20.46 0.01
N CYS A 21 -27.99 -19.54 -0.23
CA CYS A 21 -28.00 -18.18 0.25
C CYS A 21 -28.10 -18.23 1.79
N LEU A 22 -26.96 -18.36 2.46
CA LEU A 22 -26.84 -17.93 3.85
C LEU A 22 -26.16 -16.55 3.84
N PRO A 23 -26.94 -15.47 4.03
CA PRO A 23 -26.38 -14.16 4.30
C PRO A 23 -25.74 -14.20 5.70
N ILE A 24 -24.86 -13.26 6.00
CA ILE A 24 -24.12 -13.12 7.27
C ILE A 24 -22.77 -13.83 7.28
N SER A 25 -21.82 -13.25 6.57
CA SER A 25 -20.78 -12.56 7.33
C SER A 25 -20.49 -11.24 6.64
N ALA A 26 -21.07 -10.19 7.21
CA ALA A 26 -20.44 -8.89 7.20
C ALA A 26 -19.11 -9.05 7.92
N SER A 27 -18.12 -9.63 7.24
CA SER A 27 -16.73 -9.43 7.57
C SER A 27 -16.50 -7.97 7.25
N THR A 28 -16.70 -7.14 8.27
CA THR A 28 -16.18 -5.78 8.32
C THR A 28 -14.82 -5.80 7.64
N LEU A 29 -14.68 -5.12 6.50
CA LEU A 29 -13.37 -4.74 6.00
C LEU A 29 -12.78 -3.88 7.10
N THR A 30 -12.06 -4.50 8.02
CA THR A 30 -11.28 -3.78 9.03
C THR A 30 -10.30 -2.95 8.23
N GLY A 31 -10.54 -1.64 8.23
CA GLY A 31 -9.71 -0.67 7.52
C GLY A 31 -8.26 -0.76 7.97
N CYS A 32 -7.37 -0.35 7.07
CA CYS A 32 -5.93 -0.31 7.28
C CYS A 32 -5.61 0.53 8.53
N SER A 33 -5.18 -0.11 9.61
CA SER A 33 -4.61 0.59 10.78
C SER A 33 -3.33 1.28 10.32
N GLY A 34 -3.34 2.61 10.33
CA GLY A 34 -2.18 3.43 9.95
C GLY A 34 -0.93 3.00 10.71
N ALA A 35 0.15 2.73 9.99
CA ALA A 35 1.42 2.33 10.59
C ALA A 35 1.99 3.49 11.40
N THR A 36 2.08 3.33 12.72
CA THR A 36 2.91 4.19 13.57
C THR A 36 4.36 3.80 13.34
N THR A 37 5.09 4.56 12.52
CA THR A 37 6.51 4.30 12.22
C THR A 37 7.39 4.81 13.35
N THR A 38 7.83 3.90 14.23
CA THR A 38 8.94 4.14 15.16
C THR A 38 10.27 4.17 14.41
N ALA A 39 11.08 5.18 14.72
CA ALA A 39 12.39 5.41 14.12
C ALA A 39 13.38 4.25 14.37
N GLY A 40 14.14 3.89 13.33
CA GLY A 40 15.37 3.10 13.46
C GLY A 40 15.23 1.61 13.17
N SER A 41 14.91 1.23 11.94
CA SER A 41 15.25 -0.06 11.34
C SER A 41 15.11 0.10 9.84
N ASP A 42 16.01 -0.49 9.05
CA ASP A 42 16.05 -0.50 7.57
C ASP A 42 14.71 -0.06 6.95
N ARG A 43 14.57 1.25 6.65
CA ARG A 43 13.24 1.82 6.39
C ARG A 43 12.76 1.34 5.03
N ALA A 44 11.76 0.45 5.04
CA ALA A 44 10.99 0.13 3.85
C ALA A 44 10.13 1.33 3.43
N CYS A 45 10.76 2.34 2.83
CA CYS A 45 10.04 3.47 2.26
C CYS A 45 9.29 3.04 1.02
N CYS A 46 8.08 3.58 0.86
CA CYS A 46 7.34 3.44 -0.38
C CYS A 46 8.14 4.06 -1.53
N ARG A 47 8.05 3.47 -2.72
CA ARG A 47 8.72 3.95 -3.95
C ARG A 47 7.78 4.83 -4.79
N GLY A 48 6.79 5.43 -4.13
CA GLY A 48 5.82 6.30 -4.76
C GLY A 48 6.40 7.69 -4.96
N LEU A 49 6.02 8.35 -6.06
CA LEU A 49 6.37 9.74 -6.32
C LEU A 49 5.39 10.67 -5.61
N VAL A 50 5.35 10.57 -4.28
CA VAL A 50 4.48 11.36 -3.38
C VAL A 50 5.28 11.87 -2.19
N LEU A 51 4.79 12.96 -1.60
CA LEU A 51 5.44 13.70 -0.49
C LEU A 51 5.93 12.79 0.64
N GLU A 52 5.06 11.90 1.14
CA GLU A 52 5.38 11.02 2.28
C GLU A 52 6.52 10.04 1.96
N CYS A 53 6.56 9.54 0.72
CA CYS A 53 7.60 8.62 0.26
C CYS A 53 8.92 9.35 0.08
N ALA A 54 8.92 10.52 -0.57
CA ALA A 54 10.13 11.33 -0.74
C ALA A 54 10.75 11.74 0.60
N ALA A 55 9.92 12.19 1.55
CA ALA A 55 10.38 12.49 2.91
C ALA A 55 10.94 11.24 3.61
N CYS A 56 10.29 10.08 3.46
CA CYS A 56 10.76 8.83 4.01
C CYS A 56 12.13 8.42 3.45
N GLU A 57 12.30 8.46 2.12
CA GLU A 57 13.54 8.07 1.44
C GLU A 57 14.73 8.94 1.87
N GLU A 58 14.47 10.21 2.19
CA GLU A 58 15.48 11.12 2.75
C GLU A 58 15.65 10.99 4.27
N GLY A 59 14.83 10.17 4.94
CA GLY A 59 14.85 10.00 6.39
C GLY A 59 14.33 11.22 7.16
N LEU A 60 13.62 12.13 6.52
CA LEU A 60 13.09 13.37 7.08
C LEU A 60 11.61 13.21 7.48
N THR A 61 11.14 14.09 8.37
CA THR A 61 9.70 14.32 8.53
C THR A 61 9.18 15.13 7.35
N ILE A 62 7.86 15.09 7.11
CA ILE A 62 7.21 15.82 6.02
C ILE A 62 7.53 17.32 6.09
N ASP A 63 7.41 17.94 7.27
CA ASP A 63 7.66 19.38 7.46
C ASP A 63 9.12 19.76 7.18
N GLN A 64 10.07 18.91 7.60
CA GLN A 64 11.49 19.12 7.34
C GLN A 64 11.80 18.98 5.85
N TRP A 65 11.17 18.01 5.19
CA TRP A 65 11.33 17.82 3.76
C TRP A 65 10.72 18.98 2.96
N LEU A 66 9.53 19.46 3.32
CA LEU A 66 8.92 20.65 2.72
C LEU A 66 9.77 21.88 2.93
N SER A 67 10.28 22.13 4.14
CA SER A 67 11.16 23.27 4.42
C SER A 67 12.46 23.25 3.59
N LYS A 68 12.92 22.05 3.19
CA LYS A 68 14.11 21.86 2.36
C LYS A 68 13.80 22.00 0.87
N THR A 69 12.70 21.44 0.40
CA THR A 69 12.35 21.32 -1.03
C THR A 69 11.51 22.50 -1.52
N CYS A 70 10.66 23.05 -0.67
CA CYS A 70 9.71 24.13 -0.97
C CYS A 70 10.16 25.45 -0.30
N PRO A 71 10.55 26.47 -1.09
CA PRO A 71 11.19 27.67 -0.57
C PRO A 71 10.24 28.71 0.05
N ASN A 72 8.91 28.60 -0.16
CA ASN A 72 7.96 29.64 0.26
C ASN A 72 7.06 29.22 1.44
N GLY A 73 7.39 28.13 2.14
CA GLY A 73 6.67 27.67 3.32
C GLY A 73 5.36 26.97 3.01
N GLU A 74 5.26 26.32 1.85
CA GLU A 74 4.11 25.53 1.44
C GLU A 74 3.92 24.29 2.33
N ASN A 75 2.67 23.93 2.62
CA ASN A 75 2.31 22.79 3.47
C ASN A 75 2.13 21.46 2.69
N ASN A 76 2.29 21.48 1.37
CA ASN A 76 2.12 20.31 0.53
C ASN A 76 3.00 20.38 -0.74
N ALA A 77 3.30 19.23 -1.33
CA ALA A 77 4.01 19.13 -2.59
C ALA A 77 3.60 17.90 -3.39
N PHE A 78 3.48 18.08 -4.71
CA PHE A 78 3.15 17.02 -5.65
C PHE A 78 4.26 16.83 -6.68
N TYR A 79 4.40 15.60 -7.19
CA TYR A 79 5.35 15.31 -8.25
C TYR A 79 4.97 16.04 -9.54
N GLY A 80 5.86 16.91 -10.01
CA GLY A 80 5.69 17.73 -11.20
C GLY A 80 6.39 17.18 -12.44
N GLY A 81 7.07 16.05 -12.36
CA GLY A 81 7.79 15.42 -13.47
C GLY A 81 9.29 15.28 -13.23
N TRP A 82 10.00 14.88 -14.28
CA TRP A 82 11.44 14.63 -14.25
C TRP A 82 12.20 15.65 -15.11
N ASP A 83 13.20 16.29 -14.53
CA ASP A 83 14.14 17.16 -15.25
C ASP A 83 15.33 16.33 -15.73
N ALA A 84 15.30 15.87 -16.98
CA ALA A 84 16.36 15.05 -17.56
C ALA A 84 17.70 15.80 -17.64
N SER A 85 17.69 17.13 -17.77
CA SER A 85 18.91 17.93 -17.84
C SER A 85 19.59 18.06 -16.49
N LYS A 86 18.82 18.10 -15.40
CA LYS A 86 19.35 18.20 -14.03
C LYS A 86 19.38 16.86 -13.29
N ASN A 87 18.92 15.77 -13.93
CA ASN A 87 18.83 14.43 -13.36
C ASN A 87 18.15 14.41 -11.99
N LYS A 88 17.04 15.14 -11.87
CA LYS A 88 16.31 15.32 -10.60
C LYS A 88 14.81 15.41 -10.81
N ASP A 89 14.06 15.00 -9.79
CA ASP A 89 12.62 15.20 -9.72
C ASP A 89 12.26 16.69 -9.58
N ILE A 90 11.16 17.07 -10.21
CA ILE A 90 10.54 18.38 -10.08
C ILE A 90 9.37 18.22 -9.11
N TRP A 91 9.33 19.06 -8.08
CA TRP A 91 8.23 19.10 -7.11
C TRP A 91 7.48 20.42 -7.25
N ILE A 92 6.15 20.35 -7.30
CA ILE A 92 5.26 21.49 -7.33
C ILE A 92 4.72 21.68 -5.92
N CYS A 93 5.09 22.78 -5.29
CA CYS A 93 4.69 23.10 -3.93
C CYS A 93 3.39 23.92 -3.95
N GLU A 94 2.43 23.57 -3.11
CA GLU A 94 1.17 24.30 -2.96
C GLU A 94 0.66 24.28 -1.52
N ASN A 95 -0.27 25.19 -1.22
CA ASN A 95 -0.96 25.20 0.07
C ASN A 95 -2.36 24.63 -0.12
N VAL A 96 -2.68 23.57 0.62
CA VAL A 96 -4.01 22.95 0.68
C VAL A 96 -4.78 23.36 1.92
#